data_AF-E4MFB0-F1
#
_entry.id   AF-E4MFB0-F1
#
_cell.length_a   1.000
_cell.length_b   1.000
_cell.length_c   1.000
_cell.angle_alpha   90.00
_cell.angle_beta   90.00
_cell.angle_gamma   90.00
#
_symmetry.space_group_name_H-M   'P 1'
#
loop_
_entity.id
_entity.type
_entity.pdbx_description
1 polymer ?
#
loop_
_entity_poly.entity_id
_entity_poly.type
_entity_poly.pdbx_seq_one_letter_code
_entity_poly.pdbx_strand_id
1 'polypeptide(L)'
;MQGWNTLVVRPSIGEDGELAEPKAPAGARPPLPALPARAELRDAEVHAMLGELDFGESAVMGDATAEERQAIANFDIRAFA
;
A
#
# COMPACT_ATOMS: atom_id res chain seq x y z
N MET A 1 -24.89 -13.46 -7.63
CA MET A 1 -24.01 -12.48 -6.96
C MET A 1 -24.40 -11.10 -7.45
N GLN A 2 -24.77 -10.18 -6.57
CA GLN A 2 -25.10 -8.80 -6.98
C GLN A 2 -23.82 -8.13 -7.47
N GLY A 3 -23.86 -7.58 -8.69
CA GLY A 3 -22.69 -7.01 -9.35
C GLY A 3 -22.19 -5.75 -8.65
N TRP A 4 -20.89 -5.48 -8.78
CA TRP A 4 -20.21 -4.31 -8.24
C TRP A 4 -20.83 -2.96 -8.69
N ASN A 5 -21.61 -2.98 -9.77
CA ASN A 5 -22.35 -1.82 -10.29
C ASN A 5 -23.49 -1.33 -9.38
N THR A 6 -23.80 -2.06 -8.32
CA THR A 6 -24.85 -1.70 -7.33
C THR A 6 -24.28 -1.07 -6.07
N LEU A 7 -22.94 -0.93 -5.98
CA LEU A 7 -22.25 -0.48 -4.77
C LEU A 7 -22.20 1.06 -4.75
N VAL A 8 -23.19 1.66 -4.10
CA VAL A 8 -23.23 3.11 -3.85
C VAL A 8 -22.39 3.40 -2.60
N VAL A 9 -21.21 4.01 -2.79
CA VAL A 9 -20.39 4.48 -1.66
C VAL A 9 -21.08 5.68 -1.02
N ARG A 10 -21.68 5.48 0.16
CA ARG A 10 -22.20 6.58 0.97
C ARG A 10 -21.02 7.17 1.78
N PRO A 11 -20.83 8.50 1.76
CA PRO A 11 -19.94 9.13 2.74
C PRO A 11 -20.50 8.85 4.14
N SER A 12 -19.63 8.77 5.15
CA SER A 12 -20.05 8.68 6.55
C SER A 12 -20.53 10.07 7.00
N ILE A 13 -21.72 10.47 6.56
CA ILE A 13 -22.33 11.76 6.87
C ILE A 13 -23.02 11.65 8.23
N GLY A 14 -22.72 12.55 9.16
CA GLY A 14 -23.44 12.68 10.43
C GLY A 14 -24.92 13.03 10.20
N GLU A 15 -25.74 12.94 11.25
CA GLU A 15 -27.21 13.17 11.18
C GLU A 15 -27.61 14.51 10.51
N ASP A 16 -26.71 15.49 10.48
CA ASP A 16 -26.95 16.86 9.97
C ASP A 16 -26.29 17.18 8.62
N GLY A 17 -25.70 16.23 7.89
CA GLY A 17 -25.07 16.56 6.60
C GLY A 17 -23.62 17.06 6.69
N GLU A 18 -23.12 17.36 7.89
CA GLU A 18 -21.79 17.90 8.11
C GLU A 18 -20.71 16.82 7.96
N LEU A 19 -19.71 17.09 7.12
CA LEU A 19 -18.48 16.30 7.05
C LEU A 19 -17.67 16.61 8.30
N ALA A 20 -17.88 15.83 9.36
CA ALA A 20 -17.04 15.93 10.55
C ALA A 20 -15.59 15.67 10.13
N GLU A 21 -14.70 16.64 10.40
CA GLU A 21 -13.27 16.41 10.21
C GLU A 21 -12.87 15.13 10.96
N PRO A 22 -12.15 14.20 10.32
CA PRO A 22 -11.68 13.01 10.99
C PRO A 22 -10.80 13.46 12.15
N LYS A 23 -11.24 13.18 13.38
CA LYS A 23 -10.47 13.49 14.58
C LYS A 23 -9.10 12.81 14.47
N ALA A 24 -8.06 13.61 14.32
CA ALA A 24 -6.69 13.09 14.27
C ALA A 24 -6.44 12.21 15.51
N PRO A 25 -5.78 11.05 15.35
CA PRO A 25 -5.48 10.19 16.49
C PRO A 25 -4.74 11.01 17.54
N ALA A 26 -5.34 11.12 18.72
CA ALA A 26 -4.80 11.90 19.82
C ALA A 26 -3.54 11.20 20.35
N GLY A 27 -2.39 11.84 20.19
CA GLY A 27 -1.13 11.39 20.81
C GLY A 27 -0.17 10.69 19.85
N ALA A 28 1.10 10.69 20.24
CA ALA A 28 2.21 10.13 19.49
C ALA A 28 1.85 8.71 19.03
N ARG A 29 1.89 8.49 17.72
CA ARG A 29 1.82 7.14 17.15
C ARG A 29 2.82 6.28 17.92
N PRO A 30 2.39 5.14 18.49
CA PRO A 30 3.33 4.26 19.19
C PRO A 30 4.49 3.95 18.23
N PRO A 31 5.74 3.91 18.73
CA PRO A 31 6.87 3.56 17.88
C PRO A 31 6.54 2.24 17.20
N LEU A 32 6.71 2.20 15.89
CA LEU A 32 6.53 0.95 15.15
C LEU A 32 7.42 -0.10 15.82
N PRO A 33 6.90 -1.33 16.04
CA PRO A 33 7.77 -2.40 16.52
C PRO A 33 8.95 -2.51 15.57
N ALA A 34 10.14 -2.82 16.10
CA ALA A 34 11.30 -3.08 15.27
C ALA A 34 10.99 -4.27 14.37
N LEU A 35 10.62 -3.98 13.12
CA LEU A 35 10.45 -5.00 12.11
C LEU A 35 11.84 -5.54 11.79
N PRO A 36 12.01 -6.86 11.62
CA PRO A 36 13.23 -7.37 11.05
C PRO A 36 13.49 -6.65 9.73
N ALA A 37 14.75 -6.34 9.44
CA ALA A 37 15.12 -5.68 8.19
C ALA A 37 14.76 -6.51 6.94
N ARG A 38 14.27 -7.74 7.13
CA ARG A 38 13.97 -8.72 6.09
C ARG A 38 12.51 -9.14 6.16
N ALA A 39 11.84 -9.11 5.02
CA ALA A 39 10.59 -9.82 4.80
C ALA A 39 10.92 -11.18 4.17
N GLU A 40 10.58 -12.27 4.83
CA GLU A 40 10.78 -13.63 4.33
C GLU A 40 9.55 -14.07 3.53
N LEU A 41 9.73 -14.49 2.28
CA LEU A 41 8.71 -15.22 1.53
C LEU A 41 8.62 -16.64 2.11
N ARG A 42 7.46 -17.00 2.66
CA ARG A 42 7.24 -18.32 3.28
C ARG A 42 6.41 -19.27 2.43
N ASP A 43 5.80 -18.74 1.38
CA ASP A 43 4.99 -19.52 0.46
C ASP A 43 5.89 -20.14 -0.61
N ALA A 44 5.89 -21.48 -0.68
CA ALA A 44 6.77 -22.23 -1.59
C ALA A 44 6.41 -22.03 -3.06
N GLU A 45 5.13 -21.75 -3.39
CA GLU A 45 4.69 -21.48 -4.75
C GLU A 45 5.19 -20.11 -5.21
N VAL A 46 5.03 -19.10 -4.35
CA VAL A 46 5.56 -17.75 -4.61
C VAL A 46 7.09 -17.76 -4.70
N HIS A 47 7.75 -18.56 -3.87
CA HIS A 47 9.20 -18.74 -3.90
C HIS A 47 9.68 -19.36 -5.22
N ALA A 48 8.94 -20.35 -5.75
CA ALA A 48 9.24 -20.94 -7.05
C ALA A 48 9.02 -19.96 -8.22
N MET A 49 8.07 -19.03 -8.09
CA MET A 49 7.76 -18.02 -9.11
C MET A 49 8.78 -16.88 -9.15
N LEU A 50 9.31 -16.46 -7.99
CA LEU A 50 10.20 -15.31 -7.87
C LEU A 50 11.69 -15.70 -7.77
N GLY A 51 11.99 -16.94 -7.39
CA GLY A 51 13.35 -17.40 -7.09
C GLY A 51 13.86 -16.90 -5.73
N GLU A 52 15.10 -17.27 -5.41
CA GLU A 52 15.82 -16.69 -4.27
C GLU A 52 16.22 -15.25 -4.63
N LEU A 53 15.85 -14.29 -3.77
CA LEU A 53 16.24 -12.89 -3.91
C LEU A 53 17.07 -12.46 -2.71
N ASP A 54 18.24 -11.90 -2.96
CA ASP A 54 19.07 -11.33 -1.91
C ASP A 54 18.48 -10.01 -1.37
N PHE A 55 18.92 -9.62 -0.17
CA PHE A 55 18.45 -8.36 0.41
C PHE A 55 18.86 -7.16 -0.45
N GLY A 56 17.87 -6.35 -0.87
CA GLY A 56 18.08 -5.24 -1.80
C GLY A 56 17.96 -5.63 -3.26
N GLU A 57 17.78 -6.91 -3.57
CA GLU A 57 17.44 -7.39 -4.90
C GLU A 57 15.94 -7.23 -5.14
N SER A 58 15.58 -6.62 -6.26
CA SER A 58 14.19 -6.42 -6.66
C SER A 58 13.79 -7.58 -7.56
N ALA A 59 12.73 -8.28 -7.21
CA ALA A 59 12.09 -9.22 -8.14
C ALA A 59 11.58 -8.41 -9.33
N VAL A 60 12.24 -8.53 -10.49
CA VAL A 60 11.82 -7.85 -11.71
C VAL A 60 10.64 -8.64 -12.28
N MET A 61 9.46 -8.39 -11.74
CA MET A 61 8.21 -8.90 -12.30
C MET A 61 7.86 -8.07 -13.54
N GLY A 62 8.29 -8.54 -14.71
CA GLY A 62 7.87 -7.99 -15.99
C GLY A 62 8.55 -6.69 -16.43
N ASP A 63 8.23 -6.36 -17.67
CA ASP A 63 8.57 -5.30 -18.63
C ASP A 63 8.70 -3.85 -18.12
N ALA A 64 8.65 -3.60 -16.81
CA ALA A 64 8.92 -2.29 -16.25
C ALA A 64 10.27 -1.77 -16.74
N THR A 65 10.22 -0.66 -17.46
CA THR A 65 11.37 0.06 -17.99
C THR A 65 12.18 0.67 -16.85
N ALA A 66 13.42 1.08 -17.14
CA ALA A 66 14.23 1.77 -16.15
C ALA A 66 13.58 3.09 -15.70
N GLU A 67 12.92 3.77 -16.63
CA GLU A 67 12.16 5.00 -16.44
C GLU A 67 10.98 4.80 -15.49
N GLU A 68 10.20 3.73 -15.66
CA GLU A 68 9.07 3.42 -14.77
C GLU A 68 9.53 3.09 -13.35
N ARG A 69 10.60 2.30 -13.21
CA ARG A 69 11.22 2.04 -11.89
C ARG A 69 11.67 3.31 -11.21
N GLN A 70 12.28 4.24 -11.96
CA GLN A 70 12.74 5.52 -11.43
C GLN A 70 11.56 6.43 -11.05
N ALA A 71 10.49 6.44 -11.85
CA ALA A 71 9.28 7.21 -11.54
C ALA A 71 8.61 6.71 -10.26
N ILE A 72 8.55 5.39 -10.04
CA ILE A 72 8.05 4.79 -8.80
C ILE A 72 8.95 5.18 -7.61
N ALA A 73 10.27 5.07 -7.76
CA ALA A 73 11.23 5.42 -6.70
C ALA A 73 11.14 6.91 -6.30
N ASN A 74 10.80 7.78 -7.24
CA ASN A 74 10.67 9.23 -7.03
C ASN A 74 9.24 9.67 -6.69
N PHE A 75 8.29 8.75 -6.55
CA PHE A 75 6.89 9.10 -6.35
C PHE A 75 6.65 9.69 -4.94
N ASP A 76 6.22 10.95 -4.87
CA ASP A 76 5.75 11.59 -3.63
C ASP A 76 4.23 11.78 -3.69
N ILE A 77 3.50 10.97 -2.93
CA ILE A 77 2.04 11.03 -2.85
C ILE A 77 1.52 12.40 -2.37
N ARG A 78 2.33 13.16 -1.63
CA ARG A 78 1.95 14.48 -1.12
C ARG A 78 1.89 15.55 -2.21
N ALA A 79 2.48 15.29 -3.37
CA ALA A 79 2.40 16.18 -4.53
C ALA A 79 1.03 16.14 -5.22
N PHE A 80 0.12 15.25 -4.80
CA PHE A 80 -1.19 15.01 -5.44
C PHE A 80 -2.39 15.32 -4.52
N ALA A 81 -2.20 16.15 -3.50
CA ALA A 81 -3.23 16.58 -2.54
C ALA A 81 -3.94 17.88 -2.97
#